data_AF-A0A7X8IHB6-F1
#
_entry.id   AF-A0A7X8IHB6-F1
#
_cell.length_a   1.000
_cell.length_b   1.000
_cell.length_c   1.000
_cell.angle_alpha   90.00
_cell.angle_beta   90.00
_cell.angle_gamma   90.00
#
_symmetry.space_group_name_H-M   'P 1'
#
loop_
_entity.id
_entity.type
_entity.pdbx_description
1 polymer ?
#
loop_
_entity_poly.entity_id
_entity_poly.type
_entity_poly.pdbx_seq_one_letter_code
_entity_poly.pdbx_strand_id
1 'polypeptide(L)' 'QYSDWSASAISDYSHKDMPWLASKEGEVIDYELAFYREYPYSVRTYDEEINVP' A
#
# COMPACT_ATOMS: atom_id res chain seq x y z
N GLN A 1 -1.38 -16.83 -2.02
CA GLN A 1 -0.42 -15.98 -2.76
C GLN A 1 0.95 -15.94 -2.09
N TYR A 2 1.07 -15.97 -0.75
CA TYR A 2 2.38 -15.81 -0.06
C TYR A 2 2.71 -16.91 0.97
N SER A 3 2.08 -18.09 0.87
CA SER A 3 2.24 -19.17 1.86
C SER A 3 3.66 -19.71 1.98
N ASP A 4 4.46 -19.60 0.91
CA ASP A 4 5.83 -20.11 0.84
C ASP A 4 6.89 -19.05 1.21
N TRP A 5 6.47 -17.83 1.54
CA TRP A 5 7.40 -16.73 1.82
C TRP A 5 7.86 -16.76 3.28
N SER A 6 9.14 -16.46 3.50
CA SER A 6 9.65 -16.26 4.86
C SER A 6 9.00 -15.03 5.51
N ALA A 7 9.00 -14.98 6.84
CA ALA A 7 8.53 -13.81 7.58
C ALA A 7 9.27 -12.52 7.16
N SER A 8 10.58 -12.62 6.87
CA SER A 8 11.38 -11.50 6.36
C SER A 8 10.90 -11.04 4.97
N ALA A 9 10.64 -11.97 4.05
CA ALA A 9 10.16 -11.64 2.71
C ALA A 9 8.77 -10.98 2.74
N ILE A 10 7.87 -11.45 3.62
CA ILE A 10 6.55 -10.83 3.82
C ILE A 10 6.70 -9.41 4.40
N SER A 11 7.56 -9.25 5.41
CA SER A 11 7.85 -7.95 6.02
C SER A 11 8.39 -6.96 4.98
N ASP A 12 9.41 -7.36 4.22
CA ASP A 12 10.03 -6.52 3.19
C ASP A 12 9.05 -6.15 2.07
N TYR A 13 8.11 -7.04 1.74
CA TYR A 13 7.07 -6.74 0.75
C TYR A 13 6.02 -5.76 1.29
N SER A 14 5.53 -5.97 2.51
CA SER A 14 4.50 -5.11 3.11
C SER A 14 5.00 -3.68 3.36
N HIS A 15 6.28 -3.50 3.67
CA HIS A 15 6.87 -2.18 3.94
C HIS A 15 7.13 -1.33 2.68
N LYS A 16 6.82 -1.87 1.50
CA LYS A 16 6.86 -1.14 0.22
C LYS A 16 5.51 -0.52 -0.17
N ASP A 17 4.45 -0.79 0.59
CA ASP A 17 3.12 -0.22 0.35
C ASP A 17 3.11 1.29 0.67
N MET A 18 2.39 2.07 -0.14
CA MET A 18 2.39 3.54 -0.07
C MET A 18 1.97 4.09 1.31
N PRO A 19 0.90 3.60 1.95
CA PRO A 19 0.53 4.05 3.30
C PRO A 19 1.60 3.80 4.36
N TRP A 20 2.40 2.75 4.21
CA TRP A 20 3.51 2.46 5.10
C TRP A 20 4.65 3.47 4.89
N LEU A 21 5.03 3.71 3.62
CA LEU A 21 6.12 4.62 3.26
C LEU A 21 5.81 6.08 3.58
N ALA A 22 4.55 6.49 3.48
CA ALA A 22 4.11 7.86 3.77
C ALA A 22 3.92 8.15 5.27
N SER A 23 3.88 7.11 6.11
CA SER A 23 3.69 7.24 7.55
C SER A 23 5.01 7.17 8.30
N LYS A 24 5.07 7.78 9.48
CA LYS A 24 6.22 7.62 10.39
C LYS A 24 6.13 6.27 11.09
N GLU A 25 7.28 5.67 11.36
CA GLU A 25 7.35 4.41 12.10
C GLU A 25 6.70 4.55 13.49
N GLY A 26 5.79 3.63 13.81
CA GLY A 26 5.07 3.61 15.09
C GLY A 26 3.86 4.54 15.18
N GLU A 27 3.60 5.37 14.18
CA GLU A 27 2.44 6.26 14.13
C GLU A 27 1.23 5.61 13.45
N VAL A 28 0.04 6.17 13.70
CA VAL A 28 -1.19 5.74 13.04
C VAL A 28 -1.13 6.13 11.57
N ILE A 29 -1.37 5.15 10.69
CA ILE A 29 -1.50 5.37 9.25
C ILE A 29 -2.84 6.07 8.98
N ASP A 30 -2.81 7.19 8.27
CA ASP A 30 -4.02 7.89 7.85
C ASP A 30 -4.81 7.02 6.86
N TYR A 31 -6.13 6.92 7.07
CA TYR A 31 -7.02 6.16 6.22
C TYR A 31 -7.05 6.69 4.79
N GLU A 32 -6.85 7.99 4.58
CA GLU A 32 -6.81 8.59 3.24
C GLU A 32 -5.67 8.03 2.37
N LEU A 33 -4.56 7.60 3.00
CA LEU A 33 -3.44 7.01 2.27
C LEU A 33 -3.81 5.70 1.57
N ALA A 34 -4.84 4.99 2.03
CA ALA A 34 -5.30 3.75 1.42
C ALA A 34 -5.77 3.91 -0.03
N PHE A 35 -6.18 5.12 -0.43
CA PHE A 35 -6.60 5.43 -1.80
C PHE A 35 -5.44 5.57 -2.78
N TYR A 36 -4.22 5.77 -2.27
CA TYR A 36 -2.99 5.89 -3.07
C TYR A 36 -2.23 4.57 -3.19
N ARG A 37 -2.84 3.44 -2.80
CA ARG A 37 -2.23 2.12 -3.00
C ARG A 37 -2.23 1.75 -4.48
N GLU A 38 -1.06 1.43 -4.99
CA GLU A 38 -0.87 0.99 -6.38
C GLU A 38 -0.73 -0.54 -6.47
N TYR A 39 -0.79 -1.09 -7.69
CA TYR A 39 -0.42 -2.48 -7.92
C TYR A 39 1.03 -2.72 -7.47
N PRO A 40 1.36 -3.82 -6.76
CA PRO A 40 0.54 -4.99 -6.43
C PRO A 40 -0.20 -4.93 -5.07
N TYR A 41 -0.20 -3.79 -4.38
CA TYR A 41 -0.73 -3.63 -3.03
C TYR A 41 -2.24 -3.31 -2.98
N SER A 42 -2.83 -3.01 -4.13
CA SER A 42 -4.27 -2.86 -4.29
C SER A 42 -4.79 -3.74 -5.43
N VAL A 43 -5.95 -4.37 -5.19
CA VAL A 43 -6.73 -5.04 -6.26
C VAL A 43 -7.46 -4.01 -7.13
N ARG A 44 -7.68 -2.79 -6.60
CA ARG A 44 -8.32 -1.68 -7.30
C ARG A 44 -7.27 -0.65 -7.67
N THR A 45 -7.13 -0.35 -8.95
CA THR A 45 -6.41 0.83 -9.41
C THR A 45 -7.37 2.02 -9.35
N TYR A 46 -7.04 3.01 -8.53
CA TYR A 46 -7.68 4.32 -8.62
C TYR A 46 -6.89 5.06 -9.70
N ASP A 47 -7.33 4.95 -10.95
CA ASP A 47 -6.78 5.79 -12.01
C ASP A 47 -7.06 7.26 -11.61
N GLU A 48 -6.06 8.14 -11.75
CA GLU A 48 -6.21 9.60 -11.61
C GLU A 48 -7.16 10.21 -12.68
N GLU A 49 -8.08 9.42 -13.27
CA GLU A 49 -9.21 9.92 -14.05
C GLU A 49 -10.28 10.52 -13.13
N ILE A 50 -9.91 11.54 -12.38
CA ILE A 50 -10.85 12.61 -12.09
C ILE A 50 -10.86 13.51 -13.32
N ASN A 51 -11.51 13.04 -14.39
CA ASN A 51 -12.02 13.95 -15.40
C ASN A 51 -13.25 14.64 -14.79
N VAL A 52 -12.98 15.69 -14.01
CA VAL A 52 -14.00 16.64 -13.58
C VAL A 52 -14.49 17.38 -14.84
N PRO A 53 -15.79 17.33 -15.16
CA PRO A 53 -16.35 18.08 -16.28
C PRO A 53 -16.20 19.60 -16.11
#